data_AF-B4H0K3-F1
#
_entry.id   AF-B4H0K3-F1
#
_cell.length_a   1.000
_cell.length_b   1.000
_cell.length_c   1.000
_cell.angle_alpha   90.00
_cell.angle_beta   90.00
_cell.angle_gamma   90.00
#
_symmetry.space_group_name_H-M   'P 1'
#
loop_
_entity.id
_entity.type
_entity.pdbx_description
1 polymer ?
#
loop_
_entity_poly.entity_id
_entity_poly.type
_entity_poly.pdbx_seq_one_letter_code
_entity_poly.pdbx_strand_id
1 'polypeptide(L)'
;MESGAKNDLKNWLKNWNIKLDYRTRRQFRDARPVARLVDKVHRNLVDLTIYKACTSVKMMQNSWKIFRVHVLNVLNIGLSDMDLEQLVLGTEGPIEQLLFCIMYSQYENI
;
A
#
# COMPACT_ATOMS: atom_id res chain seq x y z
N MET A 1 -18.80 0.82 -3.35
CA MET A 1 -18.10 -0.04 -2.37
C MET A 1 -18.94 -0.08 -1.11
N GLU A 2 -19.50 -1.26 -0.83
CA GLU A 2 -20.47 -1.51 0.25
C GLU A 2 -19.91 -1.14 1.62
N SER A 3 -20.79 -0.68 2.52
CA SER A 3 -20.44 -0.22 3.88
C SER A 3 -19.71 -1.28 4.71
N GLY A 4 -19.93 -2.57 4.43
CA GLY A 4 -19.26 -3.70 5.07
C GLY A 4 -17.75 -3.71 4.82
N ALA A 5 -17.32 -3.75 3.56
CA ALA A 5 -15.90 -3.80 3.20
C ALA A 5 -15.11 -2.64 3.83
N LYS A 6 -15.65 -1.41 3.80
CA LYS A 6 -15.01 -0.25 4.44
C LYS A 6 -14.78 -0.44 5.94
N ASN A 7 -15.70 -1.08 6.64
CA ASN A 7 -15.56 -1.39 8.06
C ASN A 7 -14.49 -2.46 8.31
N ASP A 8 -14.41 -3.47 7.44
CA ASP A 8 -13.41 -4.54 7.54
C ASP A 8 -12.00 -3.98 7.38
N LEU A 9 -11.75 -3.19 6.34
CA LEU A 9 -10.46 -2.53 6.15
C LEU A 9 -10.12 -1.62 7.34
N LYS A 10 -11.10 -0.85 7.84
CA LYS A 10 -10.90 0.02 8.99
C LYS A 10 -10.51 -0.77 10.25
N ASN A 11 -11.12 -1.93 10.48
CA ASN A 11 -10.79 -2.78 11.62
C ASN A 11 -9.44 -3.46 11.45
N TRP A 12 -9.13 -3.97 10.25
CA TRP A 12 -7.82 -4.54 9.93
C TRP A 12 -6.69 -3.52 10.14
N LEU A 13 -6.85 -2.27 9.68
CA LEU A 13 -5.86 -1.21 9.88
C LEU A 13 -5.62 -0.88 11.36
N LYS A 14 -6.61 -1.02 12.25
CA LYS A 14 -6.43 -0.82 13.69
C LYS A 14 -5.44 -1.82 14.29
N ASN A 15 -5.40 -3.06 13.80
CA ASN A 15 -4.45 -4.08 14.26
C ASN A 15 -2.99 -3.65 14.01
N TRP A 16 -2.79 -2.78 13.02
CA TRP A 16 -1.48 -2.22 12.66
C TRP A 16 -1.26 -0.80 13.20
N ASN A 17 -2.17 -0.32 14.07
CA ASN A 17 -2.19 1.01 14.66
C ASN A 17 -2.25 2.15 13.62
N ILE A 18 -3.02 1.93 12.54
CA ILE A 18 -3.20 2.88 11.44
C ILE A 18 -4.64 3.40 11.43
N LYS A 19 -4.80 4.73 11.38
CA LYS A 19 -6.07 5.41 11.17
C LYS A 19 -6.09 6.00 9.75
N LEU A 20 -6.99 5.53 8.89
CA LEU A 20 -7.06 5.99 7.50
C LEU A 20 -7.74 7.36 7.38
N ASP A 21 -7.02 8.41 7.76
CA ASP A 21 -7.40 9.82 7.62
C ASP A 21 -6.65 10.50 6.46
N TYR A 22 -6.90 11.81 6.28
CA TYR A 22 -6.24 12.59 5.24
C TYR A 22 -4.71 12.56 5.32
N ARG A 23 -4.16 12.60 6.54
CA ARG A 23 -2.72 12.61 6.78
C ARG A 23 -2.09 11.29 6.37
N THR A 24 -2.70 10.18 6.77
CA THR A 24 -2.21 8.83 6.44
C THR A 24 -2.28 8.57 4.94
N ARG A 25 -3.37 8.97 4.26
CA ARG A 25 -3.46 8.90 2.80
C ARG A 25 -2.33 9.66 2.10
N ARG A 26 -2.01 10.87 2.57
CA ARG A 26 -0.87 11.64 2.04
C ARG A 26 0.47 10.94 2.27
N GLN A 27 0.66 10.29 3.42
CA GLN A 27 1.88 9.52 3.68
C GLN A 27 1.99 8.31 2.74
N PHE A 28 0.87 7.63 2.48
CA PHE A 28 0.83 6.47 1.60
C PHE A 28 0.97 6.82 0.12
N ARG A 29 1.16 8.09 -0.26
CA ARG A 29 1.60 8.47 -1.61
C ARG A 29 3.02 8.01 -1.91
N ASP A 30 3.85 7.86 -0.89
CA ASP A 30 5.13 7.16 -0.98
C ASP A 30 4.88 5.66 -0.71
N ALA A 31 5.48 4.79 -1.52
CA ALA A 31 5.38 3.36 -1.32
C ALA A 31 6.05 2.90 -0.02
N ARG A 32 7.05 3.62 0.51
CA ARG A 32 7.82 3.20 1.69
C ARG A 32 6.95 2.97 2.95
N PRO A 33 6.05 3.88 3.35
CA PRO A 33 5.07 3.59 4.41
C PRO A 33 4.21 2.35 4.18
N VAL A 34 3.81 2.08 2.94
CA VAL A 34 3.02 0.90 2.56
C VAL A 34 3.89 -0.35 2.61
N ALA A 35 5.15 -0.27 2.19
CA ALA A 35 6.13 -1.33 2.28
C ALA A 35 6.39 -1.75 3.74
N ARG A 36 6.47 -0.79 4.67
CA ARG A 36 6.54 -1.09 6.11
C ARG A 36 5.29 -1.77 6.65
N LEU A 37 4.11 -1.46 6.10
CA LEU A 37 2.90 -2.17 6.46
C LEU A 37 2.95 -3.61 5.94
N VAL A 38 3.31 -3.81 4.68
CA VAL A 38 3.42 -5.16 4.09
C VAL A 38 4.44 -6.01 4.82
N ASP A 39 5.60 -5.48 5.22
CA ASP A 39 6.59 -6.22 6.02
C ASP A 39 6.05 -6.70 7.38
N LYS A 40 5.13 -5.93 7.99
CA LYS A 40 4.45 -6.33 9.23
C LYS A 40 3.40 -7.43 8.98
N VAL A 41 2.67 -7.32 7.87
CA VAL A 41 1.63 -8.27 7.48
C VAL A 41 2.25 -9.60 7.03
N HIS A 42 3.31 -9.53 6.23
CA HIS A 42 4.04 -10.62 5.60
C HIS A 42 5.50 -10.57 6.06
N ARG A 43 5.80 -11.25 7.17
CA ARG A 43 7.12 -11.18 7.84
C ARG A 43 8.26 -11.46 6.85
N ASN A 44 9.19 -10.51 6.73
CA ASN A 44 10.40 -10.60 5.90
C ASN A 44 10.16 -10.65 4.38
N LEU A 45 8.97 -10.29 3.90
CA LEU A 45 8.70 -10.22 2.47
C LEU A 45 9.37 -9.00 1.80
N VAL A 46 9.62 -7.95 2.58
CA VAL A 46 10.03 -6.64 2.06
C VAL A 46 11.43 -6.29 2.54
N ASP A 47 12.37 -6.12 1.61
CA ASP A 47 13.63 -5.47 1.93
C ASP A 47 13.41 -3.95 2.08
N LEU A 48 13.34 -3.46 3.32
CA LEU A 48 13.12 -2.04 3.59
C LEU A 48 14.33 -1.14 3.25
N THR A 49 15.52 -1.72 3.02
CA THR A 49 16.75 -0.95 2.76
C THR A 49 16.77 -0.32 1.37
N ILE A 50 16.01 -0.87 0.42
CA ILE A 50 15.91 -0.34 -0.95
C ILE A 50 15.07 0.94 -1.03
N TYR A 51 14.26 1.24 0.00
CA TYR A 51 13.38 2.40 0.02
C TYR A 51 14.01 3.60 0.72
N LYS A 52 14.12 4.71 0.00
CA LYS A 52 14.44 6.03 0.56
C LYS A 52 13.15 6.80 0.85
N ALA A 53 13.16 7.69 1.83
CA ALA A 53 12.05 8.62 2.02
C ALA A 53 11.97 9.57 0.82
N CYS A 54 10.81 9.65 0.19
CA CYS A 54 10.62 10.43 -1.03
C CYS A 54 9.68 11.62 -0.75
N THR A 55 10.05 12.81 -1.21
CA THR A 55 9.22 14.02 -1.07
C THR A 55 8.71 14.55 -2.42
N SER A 56 9.38 14.19 -3.53
CA SER A 56 8.95 14.56 -4.87
C SER A 56 8.09 13.48 -5.51
N VAL A 57 7.14 13.90 -6.35
CA VAL A 57 6.26 13.02 -7.14
C VAL A 57 7.07 12.01 -7.95
N LYS A 58 8.12 12.46 -8.64
CA LYS A 58 8.99 11.58 -9.46
C LYS A 58 9.67 10.49 -8.62
N MET A 59 10.14 10.83 -7.42
CA MET A 59 10.76 9.85 -6.52
C MET A 59 9.72 8.88 -5.94
N MET A 60 8.51 9.37 -5.62
CA MET A 60 7.41 8.50 -5.18
C MET A 60 6.99 7.53 -6.29
N GLN A 61 6.90 7.97 -7.55
CA GLN A 61 6.64 7.10 -8.70
C GLN A 61 7.70 5.98 -8.83
N ASN A 62 8.97 6.32 -8.68
CA ASN A 62 10.03 5.32 -8.69
C ASN A 62 9.94 4.35 -7.49
N SER A 63 9.62 4.88 -6.30
CA SER A 63 9.36 4.08 -5.09
C SER A 63 8.25 3.04 -5.34
N TRP A 64 7.16 3.46 -6.01
CA TRP A 64 6.06 2.58 -6.41
C TRP A 64 6.43 1.55 -7.47
N LYS A 65 7.24 1.91 -8.47
CA LYS A 65 7.73 0.95 -9.47
C LYS A 65 8.57 -0.15 -8.84
N ILE A 66 9.46 0.21 -7.89
CA ILE A 66 10.25 -0.75 -7.11
C ILE A 66 9.32 -1.65 -6.29
N PHE A 67 8.38 -1.05 -5.56
CA PHE A 67 7.41 -1.80 -4.76
C PHE A 67 6.55 -2.76 -5.59
N ARG A 68 6.13 -2.38 -6.80
CA ARG A 68 5.41 -3.28 -7.70
C ARG A 68 6.23 -4.52 -8.03
N VAL A 69 7.46 -4.34 -8.49
CA VAL A 69 8.32 -5.44 -8.93
C VAL A 69 8.69 -6.38 -7.78
N HIS A 70 9.07 -5.84 -6.63
CA HIS A 70 9.61 -6.63 -5.53
C HIS A 70 8.56 -7.18 -4.56
N VAL A 71 7.37 -6.57 -4.50
CA VAL A 71 6.38 -6.89 -3.47
C VAL A 71 5.02 -7.22 -4.07
N LEU A 72 4.44 -6.31 -4.86
CA LEU A 72 3.06 -6.51 -5.36
C LEU A 72 2.97 -7.72 -6.31
N ASN A 73 3.94 -7.90 -7.19
CA ASN A 73 3.99 -9.06 -8.08
C ASN A 73 4.12 -10.37 -7.30
N VAL A 74 4.87 -10.38 -6.18
CA VAL A 74 5.00 -11.57 -5.32
C VAL A 74 3.69 -11.89 -4.60
N LEU A 75 2.92 -10.86 -4.26
CA LEU A 75 1.58 -10.99 -3.67
C LEU A 75 0.46 -11.21 -4.71
N ASN A 76 0.80 -11.39 -5.99
CA ASN A 76 -0.16 -11.46 -7.11
C ASN A 76 -1.11 -10.25 -7.21
N ILE A 77 -0.67 -9.07 -6.78
CA ILE A 77 -1.40 -7.81 -6.89
C ILE A 77 -0.93 -7.07 -8.15
N GLY A 78 -1.75 -7.10 -9.20
CA GLY A 78 -1.48 -6.39 -10.46
C GLY A 78 -1.89 -4.92 -10.38
N LEU A 79 -0.95 -4.00 -10.62
CA LEU A 79 -1.21 -2.56 -10.79
C LEU A 79 -0.59 -2.05 -12.10
N SER A 80 -1.40 -1.35 -12.89
CA SER A 80 -0.95 -0.66 -14.10
C SER A 80 -0.12 0.59 -13.76
N ASP A 81 0.59 1.15 -14.74
CA ASP A 81 1.32 2.40 -14.54
C ASP A 81 0.37 3.58 -14.20
N MET A 82 -0.86 3.55 -14.73
CA MET A 82 -1.90 4.53 -14.40
C MET A 82 -2.31 4.42 -12.93
N ASP A 83 -2.46 3.20 -12.40
CA ASP A 83 -2.78 2.99 -10.98
C ASP A 83 -1.67 3.54 -10.08
N LEU A 84 -0.40 3.30 -10.43
CA LEU A 84 0.74 3.85 -9.70
C LEU A 84 0.73 5.39 -9.70
N GLU A 85 0.36 6.02 -10.82
CA GLU A 85 0.21 7.46 -10.89
C GLU A 85 -0.89 7.98 -9.95
N GLN A 86 -2.05 7.31 -9.91
CA GLN A 86 -3.14 7.66 -9.00
C GLN A 86 -2.72 7.55 -7.52
N LEU A 87 -1.96 6.50 -7.16
CA LEU A 87 -1.40 6.35 -5.81
C LEU A 87 -0.48 7.54 -5.46
N VAL A 88 0.38 7.95 -6.39
CA VAL A 88 1.29 9.09 -6.18
C VAL A 88 0.54 10.41 -6.12
N LEU A 89 -0.55 10.59 -6.86
CA LEU A 89 -1.37 11.80 -6.77
C LEU A 89 -2.13 11.87 -5.44
N GLY A 90 -2.36 10.72 -4.79
CA GLY A 90 -3.11 10.64 -3.54
C GLY A 90 -4.59 10.94 -3.75
N THR A 91 -5.11 10.59 -4.93
CA THR A 91 -6.55 10.60 -5.20
C THR A 91 -7.28 9.71 -4.20
N GLU A 92 -8.51 10.05 -3.89
CA GLU A 92 -9.32 9.28 -2.96
C GLU A 92 -9.72 7.94 -3.59
N GLY A 93 -9.53 6.82 -2.89
CA GLY A 93 -9.93 5.49 -3.36
C GLY A 93 -8.77 4.55 -3.72
N PRO A 94 -7.80 4.92 -4.58
CA PRO A 94 -6.71 4.02 -4.98
C PRO A 94 -5.88 3.47 -3.81
N ILE A 95 -5.63 4.30 -2.79
CA ILE A 95 -4.94 3.87 -1.58
C ILE A 95 -5.78 2.84 -0.82
N GLU A 96 -7.07 3.10 -0.62
CA GLU A 96 -8.01 2.16 -0.03
C GLU A 96 -8.04 0.84 -0.80
N GLN A 97 -8.18 0.89 -2.12
CA GLN A 97 -8.23 -0.26 -3.02
C GLN A 97 -6.99 -1.13 -2.84
N LEU A 98 -5.80 -0.52 -2.85
CA LEU A 98 -4.55 -1.25 -2.63
C LEU A 98 -4.49 -1.88 -1.23
N LEU A 99 -4.90 -1.14 -0.19
CA LEU A 99 -4.91 -1.67 1.17
C LEU A 99 -5.89 -2.84 1.32
N PHE A 100 -7.01 -2.85 0.58
CA PHE A 100 -7.87 -4.03 0.48
C PHE A 100 -7.14 -5.22 -0.13
N CYS A 101 -6.46 -5.03 -1.27
CA CYS A 101 -5.69 -6.11 -1.89
C CYS A 101 -4.63 -6.70 -0.95
N ILE A 102 -3.92 -5.84 -0.20
CA ILE A 102 -2.93 -6.27 0.80
C ILE A 102 -3.59 -7.00 1.97
N MET A 103 -4.75 -6.53 2.44
CA MET A 103 -5.52 -7.21 3.48
C MET A 103 -5.92 -8.62 3.04
N TYR A 104 -6.41 -8.79 1.81
CA TYR A 104 -6.82 -10.08 1.28
C TYR A 104 -5.63 -11.02 1.02
N SER A 105 -4.49 -10.50 0.58
CA SER A 105 -3.30 -11.34 0.34
C SER A 105 -2.76 -12.02 1.61
N GLN A 106 -3.13 -11.53 2.79
CA GLN A 106 -2.83 -12.19 4.07
C GLN A 106 -3.56 -13.53 4.23
N TYR A 107 -4.74 -13.70 3.63
CA TYR A 107 -5.57 -14.90 3.77
C TYR A 107 -5.33 -15.94 2.66
N GLU A 108 -4.77 -15.51 1.52
CA GLU A 108 -4.44 -16.38 0.38
C GLU A 108 -3.11 -17.16 0.56
N ASN A 109 -2.33 -16.87 1.61
CA ASN A 109 -1.08 -17.56 1.94
C ASN A 109 -1.22 -18.57 3.10
N ILE A 110 -2.42 -19.15 3.28
CA ILE A 110 -2.69 -20.29 4.19
C ILE A 110 -2.70 -21.59 3.38
#